data_AF-A0A937D0F7-F1
#
_entry.id   AF-A0A937D0F7-F1
#
_cell.length_a   1.000
_cell.length_b   1.000
_cell.length_c   1.000
_cell.angle_alpha   90.00
_cell.angle_beta   90.00
_cell.angle_gamma   90.00
#
_symmetry.space_group_name_H-M   'P 1'
#
loop_
_entity.id
_entity.type
_entity.pdbx_description
1 polymer ?
#
loop_
_entity_poly.entity_id
_entity_poly.type
_entity_poly.pdbx_seq_one_letter_code
_entity_poly.pdbx_strand_id
1 'polypeptide(L)'
;MDLAVSLLMIAVSFFGMLWLLLFWFGDARARTIIPYTDAAVLADGGDAEIEPSRPFIPMPDHLQTNHEMVAWMTQDLPKLMAAMPNPRT
;
A
#
# COMPACT_ATOMS: atom_id res chain seq x y z
N MET A 1 42.84 8.70 -31.11
CA MET A 1 42.45 9.18 -29.76
C MET A 1 41.00 8.83 -29.46
N ASP A 2 40.18 8.55 -30.48
CA ASP A 2 38.75 8.26 -30.37
C ASP A 2 38.42 6.97 -29.61
N LEU A 3 39.29 5.95 -29.68
CA LEU A 3 39.05 4.68 -28.98
C LEU A 3 39.13 4.84 -27.46
N ALA A 4 40.08 5.64 -26.97
CA ALA A 4 40.20 5.93 -25.54
C ALA A 4 39.00 6.74 -25.03
N VAL A 5 38.55 7.72 -25.83
CA VAL A 5 37.36 8.53 -25.52
C VAL A 5 36.09 7.68 -25.53
N SER A 6 35.94 6.80 -26.53
CA SER A 6 34.80 5.88 -26.63
C SER A 6 34.75 4.91 -25.45
N LEU A 7 35.90 4.35 -25.06
CA LEU A 7 36.00 3.45 -23.92
C LEU A 7 35.66 4.16 -22.60
N LEU A 8 36.03 5.43 -22.46
CA LEU A 8 35.69 6.25 -21.31
C LEU A 8 34.18 6.53 -21.24
N MET A 9 33.53 6.83 -22.37
CA MET A 9 32.08 7.04 -22.42
C MET A 9 31.28 5.77 -22.10
N ILE A 10 31.75 4.61 -22.58
CA ILE A 10 31.14 3.30 -22.25
C ILE A 10 31.29 3.04 -20.75
N ALA A 11 32.48 3.26 -20.18
CA ALA A 11 32.70 3.08 -18.75
C ALA A 11 31.79 3.99 -17.92
N VAL A 12 31.72 5.29 -18.23
CA VAL A 12 30.87 6.26 -17.53
C VAL A 12 29.40 5.85 -17.61
N SER A 13 28.93 5.43 -18.79
CA SER A 13 27.54 4.97 -18.97
C SER A 13 27.25 3.69 -18.18
N PHE A 14 28.19 2.74 -18.19
CA PHE A 14 28.07 1.48 -17.44
C PHE A 14 28.03 1.74 -15.94
N PHE A 15 28.93 2.57 -15.42
CA PHE A 15 28.93 2.96 -14.02
C PHE A 15 27.68 3.76 -13.65
N GLY A 16 27.21 4.66 -14.50
CA GLY A 16 25.95 5.39 -14.28
C GLY A 16 24.73 4.47 -14.20
N MET A 17 24.62 3.51 -15.13
CA MET A 17 23.55 2.50 -15.12
C MET A 17 23.65 1.60 -13.89
N LEU A 18 24.85 1.14 -13.54
CA LEU A 18 25.09 0.31 -12.36
C LEU A 18 24.74 1.06 -11.07
N TRP A 19 25.11 2.34 -10.99
CA TRP A 19 24.84 3.18 -9.83
C TRP A 19 23.35 3.47 -9.68
N LEU A 20 22.65 3.76 -10.79
CA LEU A 20 21.19 3.91 -10.81
C LEU A 20 20.51 2.60 -10.35
N LEU A 21 21.01 1.44 -10.81
CA LEU A 21 20.47 0.14 -10.39
C LEU A 21 20.69 -0.09 -8.90
N LEU A 22 21.88 0.20 -8.36
CA LEU A 22 22.17 0.06 -6.93
C LEU A 22 21.33 1.01 -6.08
N PHE A 23 21.19 2.27 -6.49
CA PHE A 23 20.35 3.25 -5.82
C PHE A 23 18.88 2.84 -5.88
N TRP A 24 18.40 2.37 -7.04
CA TRP A 24 17.03 1.90 -7.22
C TRP A 24 16.75 0.62 -6.42
N PHE A 25 17.69 -0.33 -6.35
CA PHE A 25 17.56 -1.51 -5.49
C PHE A 25 17.65 -1.16 -3.99
N GLY A 26 18.43 -0.13 -3.63
CA GLY A 26 18.50 0.39 -2.26
C GLY A 26 17.17 1.03 -1.84
N ASP A 27 16.58 1.88 -2.69
CA ASP A 27 15.29 2.52 -2.47
C ASP A 27 14.13 1.51 -2.56
N ALA A 28 14.19 0.53 -3.45
CA ALA A 28 13.20 -0.56 -3.53
C ALA A 28 13.24 -1.48 -2.31
N ARG A 29 14.36 -1.57 -1.58
CA ARG A 29 14.43 -2.25 -0.27
C ARG A 29 14.00 -1.35 0.89
N ALA A 30 14.10 -0.03 0.74
CA ALA A 30 13.56 0.95 1.69
C ALA A 30 12.04 1.12 1.55
N ARG A 31 11.47 0.77 0.38
CA ARG A 31 10.07 0.37 0.24
C ARG A 31 9.88 -0.97 0.92
N THR A 32 10.05 -0.99 2.23
CA THR A 32 9.30 -1.93 3.04
C THR A 32 7.86 -1.76 2.57
N ILE A 33 7.30 -2.84 2.01
CA ILE A 33 5.87 -2.94 1.79
C ILE A 33 5.32 -2.96 3.22
N ILE A 34 5.17 -1.79 3.83
CA ILE A 34 4.46 -1.62 5.09
C ILE A 34 3.04 -1.99 4.70
N PRO A 35 2.52 -3.16 5.12
CA PRO A 35 1.13 -3.46 4.89
C PRO A 35 0.37 -2.35 5.58
N TYR A 36 -0.24 -1.44 4.81
CA TYR A 36 -1.09 -0.32 5.24
C TYR A 36 -1.29 -0.26 6.76
N THR A 37 -0.30 0.26 7.47
CA THR A 37 -0.31 0.40 8.92
C THR A 37 0.34 1.74 9.18
N ASP A 38 -0.48 2.78 9.19
CA ASP A 38 -0.39 4.07 9.89
C ASP A 38 0.95 4.86 9.94
N ALA A 39 2.03 4.39 9.33
CA ALA A 39 3.36 5.00 9.42
C ALA A 39 3.53 6.17 8.44
N ALA A 40 2.71 6.23 7.39
CA ALA A 40 2.69 7.37 6.47
C ALA A 40 2.08 8.64 7.09
N VAL A 41 1.34 8.51 8.20
CA VAL A 41 0.74 9.65 8.91
C VAL A 41 1.76 10.37 9.80
N LEU A 42 2.90 9.74 10.10
CA LEU A 42 3.92 10.32 11.00
C LEU A 42 5.05 11.06 10.26
N ALA A 43 5.06 11.04 8.93
CA ALA A 43 6.12 11.65 8.12
C ALA A 43 5.74 12.99 7.48
N ASP A 44 4.45 13.36 7.48
CA ASP A 44 3.99 14.64 6.96
C ASP A 44 3.73 15.59 8.14
N GLY A 45 4.64 16.55 8.32
CA GLY A 45 4.59 17.60 9.33
C GLY A 45 3.49 18.61 9.05
N GLY A 46 2.25 18.16 9.05
CA GLY A 46 1.06 18.99 8.91
C GLY A 46 -0.05 18.43 9.78
N ASP A 47 -0.20 18.99 10.98
CA ASP A 47 -1.43 19.41 11.66
C ASP A 47 -2.72 18.56 11.49
N ALA A 48 -2.60 17.26 11.20
CA ALA A 48 -3.72 16.36 11.17
C ALA A 48 -4.03 16.02 12.63
N GLU A 49 -4.98 16.76 13.21
CA GLU A 49 -5.71 16.32 14.39
C GLU A 49 -6.08 14.86 14.20
N ILE A 50 -5.35 13.98 14.89
CA ILE A 50 -5.72 12.58 15.06
C ILE A 50 -7.03 12.63 15.82
N GLU A 51 -8.16 12.51 15.12
CA GLU A 51 -9.50 12.41 15.71
C GLU A 51 -9.47 11.27 16.74
N PRO A 52 -9.39 11.55 18.06
CA PRO A 52 -9.04 10.54 19.03
C PRO A 52 -10.32 9.89 19.57
N SER A 53 -11.24 9.44 18.70
CA SER A 53 -12.48 8.81 19.18
C SER A 53 -13.35 8.22 18.07
N ARG A 54 -12.83 7.32 17.23
CA ARG A 54 -13.75 6.33 16.66
C ARG A 54 -13.75 5.12 17.57
N PRO A 55 -14.89 4.75 18.18
CA PRO A 55 -14.96 3.51 18.94
C PRO A 55 -14.55 2.39 17.99
N PHE A 56 -13.45 1.72 18.33
CA PHE A 56 -13.02 0.53 17.62
C PHE A 56 -14.19 -0.45 17.63
N ILE A 57 -14.79 -0.69 16.47
CA ILE A 57 -15.83 -1.70 16.32
C ILE A 57 -15.08 -3.03 16.22
N PRO A 58 -15.13 -3.89 17.26
CA PRO A 58 -14.44 -5.17 17.18
C PRO A 58 -15.06 -5.99 16.05
N MET A 59 -14.20 -6.73 15.33
CA MET A 59 -14.65 -7.65 14.31
C MET A 59 -15.61 -8.68 14.95
N PRO A 60 -16.83 -8.88 14.40
CA PRO A 60 -17.76 -9.89 14.92
C PRO A 60 -17.16 -11.29 14.87
N ASP A 61 -17.51 -12.13 15.84
CA ASP A 61 -16.94 -13.48 15.98
C ASP A 61 -17.10 -14.32 14.70
N HIS A 62 -18.22 -14.18 13.99
CA HIS A 62 -18.51 -14.89 12.74
C HIS A 62 -17.90 -14.26 11.48
N LEU A 63 -17.11 -13.20 11.62
CA LEU A 63 -16.36 -12.55 10.53
C LEU A 63 -14.84 -12.57 10.79
N GLN A 64 -14.41 -13.29 11.84
CA GLN A 64 -13.02 -13.32 12.24
C GLN A 64 -12.16 -14.13 11.27
N THR A 65 -12.72 -15.19 10.66
CA THR A 65 -12.02 -16.00 9.67
C THR A 65 -12.40 -15.65 8.23
N ASN A 66 -11.48 -15.84 7.29
CA ASN A 66 -11.72 -15.55 5.88
C ASN A 66 -12.87 -16.40 5.29
N HIS A 67 -12.97 -17.66 5.72
CA HIS A 67 -14.02 -18.56 5.22
C HIS A 67 -15.42 -18.11 5.67
N GLU A 68 -15.56 -17.73 6.94
CA GLU A 68 -16.84 -17.24 7.47
C GLU A 68 -17.22 -15.88 6.89
N MET A 69 -16.24 -15.00 6.65
CA MET A 69 -16.44 -13.74 5.96
C MET A 69 -17.02 -13.95 4.54
N VAL A 70 -16.44 -14.87 3.77
CA VAL A 70 -16.93 -15.19 2.43
C VAL A 70 -18.32 -15.84 2.47
N ALA A 71 -18.57 -16.74 3.43
CA ALA A 71 -19.88 -17.34 3.63
C ALA A 71 -20.95 -16.28 3.96
N TRP A 72 -20.63 -15.37 4.87
CA TRP A 72 -21.53 -14.28 5.25
C TRP A 72 -21.81 -13.30 4.09
N MET A 73 -20.77 -12.91 3.33
CA MET A 73 -20.91 -12.04 2.16
C MET A 73 -21.79 -12.65 1.06
N THR A 74 -21.81 -13.98 0.95
CA THR A 74 -22.57 -14.67 -0.11
C THR A 74 -23.98 -15.05 0.33
N GLN A 75 -24.20 -15.33 1.62
CA GLN A 75 -25.48 -15.81 2.12
C GLN A 75 -26.33 -14.73 2.77
N ASP A 76 -25.74 -13.85 3.58
CA ASP A 76 -26.50 -12.95 4.46
C ASP A 76 -26.48 -11.51 3.97
N LEU A 77 -25.37 -11.05 3.39
CA LEU A 77 -25.28 -9.70 2.81
C LEU A 77 -26.35 -9.43 1.74
N PRO A 78 -26.66 -10.36 0.80
CA PRO A 78 -27.75 -10.14 -0.16
C PRO A 78 -29.13 -9.98 0.49
N LYS A 79 -29.39 -10.67 1.61
CA LYS A 79 -30.65 -10.56 2.36
C LYS A 79 -30.77 -9.19 3.02
N LEU A 80 -29.66 -8.68 3.59
CA LEU A 80 -29.60 -7.33 4.18
C LEU A 80 -29.80 -6.24 3.13
N MET A 81 -29.19 -6.37 1.95
CA MET A 81 -29.39 -5.42 0.85
C MET A 81 -30.83 -5.44 0.33
N ALA A 82 -31.46 -6.62 0.25
CA ALA A 82 -32.85 -6.76 -0.17
C ALA A 82 -33.85 -6.19 0.85
N ALA A 83 -33.51 -6.23 2.14
CA ALA A 83 -34.32 -5.67 3.22
C ALA A 83 -34.10 -4.16 3.43
N MET A 84 -33.11 -3.57 2.77
CA MET A 84 -32.78 -2.16 2.94
C MET A 84 -33.87 -1.30 2.26
N PRO A 85 -34.53 -0.36 2.98
CA PRO A 85 -35.53 0.51 2.39
C PRO A 85 -34.91 1.28 1.22
N ASN A 86 -35.61 1.32 0.09
CA ASN A 86 -35.17 2.12 -1.04
C ASN A 86 -35.16 3.60 -0.59
N PRO A 87 -34.02 4.29 -0.54
CA PRO A 87 -33.95 5.67 -0.07
C PRO A 87 -34.63 6.67 -1.03
N ARG A 88 -35.22 6.18 -2.14
CA ARG A 88 -35.91 6.98 -3.16
C ARG A 88 -37.46 6.95 -3.06
N THR A 89 -38.02 6.40 -1.99
CA THR A 89 -39.45 6.47 -1.65
C THR A 89 -39.63 7.16 -0.32
#